data_AF-A0A119D048-F1
#
_entry.id   AF-A0A119D048-F1
#
_cell.length_a   1.000
_cell.length_b   1.000
_cell.length_c   1.000
_cell.angle_alpha   90.00
_cell.angle_beta   90.00
_cell.angle_gamma   90.00
#
_symmetry.space_group_name_H-M   'P 1'
#
loop_
_entity.id
_entity.type
_entity.pdbx_description
1 polymer ?
#
loop_
_entity_poly.entity_id
_entity_poly.type
_entity_poly.pdbx_seq_one_letter_code
_entity_poly.pdbx_strand_id
1 'polypeptide(L)'
;MNTQQLVSMLKQQLAKLEQDALIHDQNLAPSQRQSLQEIERFNSQLFAQQGAQLSPCITQLRQDIKQLEKQLYLKLGGNVIQLSCDRIQDRFSALRRALLTTHINLKSEQQRKASNRARYAKKQQQAIQDSGFGWIASNVMQNSHQLYAELNKHLNWAKKIEQKIQQMEASLEFCHSDDKIKLQNDILSMHRRLGKCKQATSYIEERIQLFERPRQSYPR
;
A
#
# COMPACT_ATOMS: atom_id res chain seq x y z
N MET A 1 13.76 -53.26 -1.87
CA MET A 1 14.55 -52.13 -1.37
C MET A 1 14.64 -52.21 0.13
N ASN A 2 15.85 -52.09 0.70
CA ASN A 2 16.06 -52.05 2.15
C ASN A 2 15.73 -50.63 2.67
N THR A 3 15.19 -50.51 3.89
CA THR A 3 14.90 -49.23 4.57
C THR A 3 16.10 -48.28 4.57
N GLN A 4 17.33 -48.81 4.73
CA GLN A 4 18.55 -47.99 4.64
C GLN A 4 18.78 -47.38 3.25
N GLN A 5 18.42 -48.10 2.19
CA GLN A 5 18.51 -47.58 0.81
C GLN A 5 17.49 -46.46 0.59
N LEU A 6 16.26 -46.60 1.11
CA LEU A 6 15.21 -45.57 1.01
C LEU A 6 15.62 -44.29 1.74
N VAL A 7 16.17 -44.40 2.96
CA VAL A 7 16.69 -43.25 3.71
C VAL A 7 17.85 -42.58 2.96
N SER A 8 18.76 -43.37 2.37
CA SER A 8 19.86 -42.82 1.55
C SER A 8 19.33 -42.03 0.36
N MET A 9 18.34 -42.56 -0.37
CA MET A 9 17.68 -41.84 -1.47
C MET A 9 17.02 -40.55 -0.99
N LEU A 10 16.34 -40.57 0.16
CA LEU A 10 15.72 -39.38 0.74
C LEU A 10 16.76 -38.30 1.07
N LYS A 11 17.93 -38.68 1.59
CA LYS A 11 19.04 -37.74 1.82
C LYS A 11 19.60 -37.16 0.52
N GLN A 12 19.73 -37.97 -0.52
CA GLN A 12 20.16 -37.49 -1.84
C GLN A 12 19.15 -36.49 -2.42
N GLN A 13 17.85 -36.76 -2.28
CA GLN A 13 16.79 -35.82 -2.68
C GLN A 13 16.84 -34.52 -1.88
N LEU A 14 17.08 -34.59 -0.56
CA LEU A 14 17.24 -33.40 0.27
C LEU A 14 18.47 -32.59 -0.15
N ALA A 15 19.61 -33.23 -0.46
CA ALA A 15 20.81 -32.53 -0.91
C ALA A 15 20.58 -31.75 -2.21
N LYS A 16 19.81 -32.32 -3.14
CA LYS A 16 19.39 -31.61 -4.35
C LYS A 16 18.50 -30.40 -4.02
N LEU A 17 17.51 -30.59 -3.16
CA LEU A 17 16.59 -29.52 -2.75
C LEU A 17 17.33 -28.39 -2.00
N GLU A 18 18.36 -28.72 -1.22
CA GLU A 18 19.22 -27.77 -0.54
C GLU A 18 19.98 -26.88 -1.53
N GLN A 19 20.55 -27.48 -2.58
CA GLN A 19 21.23 -26.70 -3.62
C GLN A 19 20.27 -25.72 -4.30
N ASP A 20 19.07 -26.17 -4.63
CA ASP A 20 18.03 -25.32 -5.23
C ASP A 20 17.63 -24.18 -4.29
N ALA A 21 17.48 -24.46 -2.98
CA ALA A 21 17.18 -23.47 -1.95
C ALA A 21 18.29 -22.44 -1.76
N LEU A 22 19.56 -22.86 -1.80
CA LEU A 22 20.71 -21.96 -1.70
C LEU A 22 20.80 -21.01 -2.90
N ILE A 23 20.64 -21.54 -4.12
CA ILE A 23 20.61 -20.74 -5.35
C ILE A 23 19.45 -19.73 -5.29
N HIS A 24 18.27 -20.18 -4.85
CA HIS A 24 17.12 -19.32 -4.65
C HIS A 24 17.43 -18.17 -3.67
N ASP A 25 17.99 -18.48 -2.49
CA ASP A 25 18.26 -17.48 -1.46
C ASP A 25 19.35 -16.47 -1.87
N GLN A 26 20.34 -16.92 -2.64
CA GLN A 26 21.40 -16.06 -3.21
C GLN A 26 20.84 -15.10 -4.28
N ASN A 27 19.93 -15.58 -5.12
CA ASN A 27 19.33 -14.78 -6.20
C ASN A 27 18.26 -13.80 -5.73
N LEU A 28 17.81 -13.88 -4.46
CA LEU A 28 16.84 -12.94 -3.91
C LEU A 28 17.47 -11.58 -3.59
N ALA A 29 17.00 -10.54 -4.29
CA ALA A 29 17.36 -9.16 -4.00
C ALA A 29 16.80 -8.70 -2.62
N PRO A 30 17.42 -7.72 -1.93
CA PRO A 30 16.96 -7.25 -0.62
C PRO A 30 15.48 -6.82 -0.57
N SER A 31 15.00 -6.13 -1.62
CA SER A 31 13.60 -5.70 -1.73
C SER A 31 12.61 -6.86 -1.91
N GLN A 32 13.04 -7.94 -2.57
CA GLN A 32 12.26 -9.16 -2.71
C GLN A 32 12.22 -9.93 -1.39
N ARG A 33 13.33 -9.95 -0.64
CA ARG A 33 13.37 -10.56 0.70
C ARG A 33 12.38 -9.88 1.64
N GLN A 34 12.37 -8.55 1.68
CA GLN A 34 11.39 -7.81 2.50
C GLN A 34 9.95 -8.13 2.06
N SER A 35 9.67 -8.11 0.76
CA SER A 35 8.32 -8.42 0.25
C SER A 35 7.89 -9.86 0.58
N LEU A 36 8.81 -10.83 0.58
CA LEU A 36 8.53 -12.22 0.91
C LEU A 36 8.46 -12.50 2.41
N GLN A 37 9.09 -11.67 3.25
CA GLN A 37 8.92 -11.74 4.71
C GLN A 37 7.50 -11.37 5.14
N GLU A 38 6.88 -10.43 4.42
CA GLU A 38 5.49 -10.00 4.65
C GLU A 38 4.45 -11.02 4.14
N ILE A 39 4.88 -12.08 3.44
CA ILE A 39 4.00 -13.11 2.87
C ILE A 39 4.14 -14.40 3.68
N GLU A 40 3.01 -14.92 4.18
CA GLU A 40 2.96 -16.25 4.78
C GLU A 40 3.16 -17.33 3.71
N ARG A 41 4.41 -17.77 3.51
CA ARG A 41 4.77 -18.78 2.50
C ARG A 41 4.49 -20.21 2.95
N PHE A 42 4.43 -20.43 4.26
CA PHE A 42 4.24 -21.74 4.86
C PHE A 42 3.21 -21.65 5.96
N ASN A 43 2.43 -22.73 6.14
CA ASN A 43 1.65 -22.92 7.35
C ASN A 43 2.63 -23.02 8.54
N SER A 44 2.34 -22.30 9.62
CA SER A 44 3.15 -22.30 10.86
C SER A 44 3.28 -23.68 11.50
N GLN A 45 2.34 -24.59 11.23
CA GLN A 45 2.39 -25.99 11.65
C GLN A 45 3.45 -26.81 10.90
N LEU A 46 3.83 -26.38 9.69
CA LEU A 46 4.82 -27.08 8.86
C LEU A 46 6.24 -26.62 9.20
N PHE A 47 6.50 -25.32 9.28
CA PHE A 47 7.83 -24.79 9.58
C PHE A 47 7.78 -23.76 10.72
N ALA A 48 8.67 -23.93 11.69
CA ALA A 48 8.80 -22.99 12.81
C ALA A 48 9.47 -21.68 12.38
N GLN A 49 10.30 -21.72 11.34
CA GLN A 49 10.94 -20.53 10.78
C GLN A 49 10.18 -20.08 9.55
N GLN A 50 9.72 -18.83 9.60
CA GLN A 50 8.98 -18.15 8.54
C GLN A 50 9.83 -16.98 8.06
N GLY A 51 9.97 -16.84 6.75
CA GLY A 51 10.77 -15.78 6.15
C GLY A 51 11.01 -15.98 4.66
N ALA A 52 11.77 -15.06 4.07
CA ALA A 52 12.08 -15.09 2.64
C ALA A 52 13.04 -16.23 2.25
N GLN A 53 13.91 -16.65 3.16
CA GLN A 53 14.94 -17.65 2.89
C GLN A 53 14.41 -19.07 3.14
N LEU A 54 14.79 -20.00 2.27
CA LEU A 54 14.41 -21.41 2.35
C LEU A 54 15.45 -22.27 3.08
N SER A 55 16.69 -21.80 3.18
CA SER A 55 17.79 -22.50 3.89
C SER A 55 17.45 -22.93 5.33
N PRO A 56 16.74 -22.12 6.15
CA PRO A 56 16.38 -22.54 7.50
C PRO A 56 15.36 -23.70 7.51
N CYS A 57 14.45 -23.74 6.52
CA CYS A 57 13.48 -24.84 6.35
C CYS A 57 14.16 -26.16 5.97
N ILE A 58 15.23 -26.10 5.16
CA ILE A 58 16.07 -27.26 4.84
C ILE A 58 16.74 -27.83 6.09
N THR A 59 17.17 -26.97 7.01
CA THR A 59 17.80 -27.39 8.27
C THR A 59 16.80 -28.16 9.14
N GLN A 60 15.56 -27.69 9.24
CA GLN A 60 14.48 -28.40 9.94
C GLN A 60 14.19 -29.77 9.30
N LEU A 61 14.09 -29.81 7.97
CA LEU A 61 13.85 -31.07 7.24
C LEU A 61 15.00 -32.07 7.43
N ARG A 62 16.25 -31.61 7.47
CA ARG A 62 17.42 -32.44 7.80
C ARG A 62 17.32 -33.03 9.20
N GLN A 63 16.86 -32.25 10.18
CA GLN A 63 16.66 -32.73 11.55
C GLN A 63 15.55 -33.81 11.61
N ASP A 64 14.47 -33.65 10.85
CA ASP A 64 13.41 -34.66 10.77
C ASP A 64 13.92 -35.99 10.21
N ILE A 65 14.74 -35.96 9.15
CA ILE A 65 15.32 -37.19 8.58
C ILE A 65 16.24 -37.87 9.58
N LYS A 66 17.08 -37.10 10.29
CA LYS A 66 17.92 -37.64 11.37
C LYS A 66 17.08 -38.28 12.49
N GLN A 67 15.95 -37.66 12.82
CA GLN A 67 15.02 -38.20 13.79
C GLN A 67 14.40 -39.51 13.29
N LEU A 68 13.94 -39.57 12.04
CA LEU A 68 13.41 -40.78 11.41
C LEU A 68 14.45 -41.92 11.44
N GLU A 69 15.71 -41.64 11.11
CA GLU A 69 16.78 -42.64 11.20
C GLU A 69 16.94 -43.22 12.60
N LYS A 70 16.91 -42.36 13.63
CA LYS A 70 16.98 -42.80 15.02
C LYS A 70 15.77 -43.67 15.39
N GLN A 71 14.57 -43.29 14.96
CA GLN A 71 13.35 -44.07 15.22
C GLN A 71 13.39 -45.45 14.56
N LEU A 72 13.92 -45.52 13.32
CA LEU A 72 14.11 -46.77 12.58
C LEU A 72 15.17 -47.66 13.24
N TYR A 73 16.29 -47.10 13.66
CA TYR A 73 17.34 -47.83 14.38
C TYR A 73 16.83 -48.41 15.70
N LEU A 74 16.06 -47.62 16.46
CA LEU A 74 15.44 -48.04 17.72
C LEU A 74 14.20 -48.93 17.54
N LYS A 75 13.78 -49.20 16.29
CA LYS A 75 12.59 -50.00 15.94
C LYS A 75 11.33 -49.55 16.67
N LEU A 76 11.10 -48.24 16.74
CA LEU A 76 9.89 -47.68 17.33
C LEU A 76 8.64 -48.15 16.58
N GLY A 77 7.47 -48.01 17.22
CA GLY A 77 6.20 -48.43 16.65
C GLY A 77 5.88 -47.79 15.30
N GLY A 78 5.21 -48.54 14.42
CA GLY A 78 4.92 -48.13 13.04
C GLY A 78 4.21 -46.78 12.93
N ASN A 79 3.28 -46.46 13.84
CA ASN A 79 2.56 -45.18 13.85
C ASN A 79 3.50 -43.98 14.02
N VAL A 80 4.54 -44.10 14.86
CA VAL A 80 5.51 -43.01 15.11
C VAL A 80 6.37 -42.75 13.86
N ILE A 81 6.78 -43.83 13.20
CA ILE A 81 7.54 -43.78 11.95
C ILE A 81 6.68 -43.17 10.85
N GLN A 82 5.42 -43.59 10.72
CA GLN A 82 4.49 -43.07 9.72
C GLN A 82 4.27 -41.57 9.88
N LEU A 83 3.98 -41.09 11.10
CA LEU A 83 3.82 -39.65 11.37
C LEU A 83 5.08 -38.85 10.98
N SER A 84 6.26 -39.43 11.18
CA SER A 84 7.52 -38.79 10.81
C SER A 84 7.70 -38.74 9.28
N CYS A 85 7.31 -39.80 8.57
CA CYS A 85 7.28 -39.83 7.10
C CYS A 85 6.29 -38.80 6.54
N ASP A 86 5.07 -38.73 7.07
CA ASP A 86 4.04 -37.78 6.65
C ASP A 86 4.53 -36.34 6.81
N ARG A 87 5.10 -36.01 7.98
CA ARG A 87 5.68 -34.70 8.24
C ARG A 87 6.80 -34.33 7.26
N ILE A 88 7.70 -35.29 6.96
CA ILE A 88 8.79 -35.08 5.99
C ILE A 88 8.21 -34.84 4.60
N GLN A 89 7.21 -35.62 4.19
CA GLN A 89 6.56 -35.49 2.88
C GLN A 89 5.87 -34.12 2.72
N ASP A 90 5.14 -33.68 3.73
CA ASP A 90 4.45 -32.39 3.72
C ASP A 90 5.45 -31.23 3.63
N ARG A 91 6.53 -31.28 4.43
CA ARG A 91 7.61 -30.28 4.38
C ARG A 91 8.33 -30.27 3.04
N PHE A 92 8.58 -31.43 2.44
CA PHE A 92 9.21 -31.53 1.11
C PHE A 92 8.30 -30.91 0.04
N SER A 93 7.01 -31.25 0.07
CA SER A 93 6.01 -30.74 -0.88
C SER A 93 5.85 -29.23 -0.77
N ALA A 94 5.80 -28.71 0.46
CA ALA A 94 5.74 -27.28 0.74
C ALA A 94 6.99 -26.56 0.20
N LEU A 95 8.19 -27.09 0.46
CA LEU A 95 9.44 -26.48 -0.03
C LEU A 95 9.53 -26.46 -1.56
N ARG A 96 9.19 -27.57 -2.23
CA ARG A 96 9.15 -27.59 -3.71
C ARG A 96 8.15 -26.59 -4.25
N ARG A 97 6.96 -26.51 -3.65
CA ARG A 97 5.94 -25.53 -4.05
C ARG A 97 6.45 -24.10 -3.85
N ALA A 98 7.11 -23.83 -2.73
CA ALA A 98 7.68 -22.52 -2.45
C ALA A 98 8.73 -22.14 -3.50
N LEU A 99 9.66 -23.03 -3.85
CA LEU A 99 10.66 -22.81 -4.91
C LEU A 99 10.01 -22.46 -6.26
N LEU A 100 8.99 -23.22 -6.67
CA LEU A 100 8.32 -23.03 -7.95
C LEU A 100 7.46 -21.76 -8.00
N THR A 101 6.88 -21.36 -6.87
CA THR A 101 5.89 -20.27 -6.82
C THR A 101 6.49 -18.93 -6.41
N THR A 102 7.72 -18.85 -5.90
CA THR A 102 8.34 -17.58 -5.46
C THR A 102 8.23 -16.50 -6.52
N HIS A 103 8.61 -16.79 -7.76
CA HIS A 103 8.63 -15.79 -8.83
C HIS A 103 7.21 -15.34 -9.22
N ILE A 104 6.22 -16.25 -9.14
CA ILE A 104 4.81 -15.95 -9.39
C ILE A 104 4.29 -15.01 -8.30
N ASN A 105 4.55 -15.33 -7.04
CA ASN A 105 4.14 -14.52 -5.88
C ASN A 105 4.78 -13.12 -5.94
N LEU A 106 6.08 -13.03 -6.23
CA LEU A 106 6.76 -11.75 -6.41
C LEU A 106 6.15 -10.89 -7.52
N LYS A 107 5.87 -11.48 -8.69
CA LYS A 107 5.23 -10.77 -9.81
C LYS A 107 3.81 -10.32 -9.45
N SER A 108 3.03 -11.17 -8.79
CA SER A 108 1.68 -10.83 -8.34
C SER A 108 1.67 -9.69 -7.33
N GLU A 109 2.63 -9.67 -6.40
CA GLU A 109 2.75 -8.61 -5.40
C GLU A 109 3.17 -7.28 -6.04
N GLN A 110 4.10 -7.32 -6.98
CA GLN A 110 4.49 -6.14 -7.77
C GLN A 110 3.29 -5.58 -8.55
N GLN A 111 2.51 -6.44 -9.20
CA GLN A 111 1.29 -6.04 -9.92
C GLN A 111 0.25 -5.45 -8.97
N ARG A 112 0.05 -6.05 -7.78
CA ARG A 112 -0.84 -5.55 -6.74
C ARG A 112 -0.43 -4.15 -6.28
N LYS A 113 0.85 -3.96 -5.97
CA LYS A 113 1.42 -2.66 -5.57
C LYS A 113 1.23 -1.61 -6.68
N ALA A 114 1.48 -1.96 -7.94
CA ALA A 114 1.27 -1.06 -9.07
C ALA A 114 -0.20 -0.69 -9.26
N SER A 115 -1.11 -1.68 -9.20
CA SER A 115 -2.56 -1.47 -9.32
C SER A 115 -3.09 -0.58 -8.20
N ASN A 116 -2.67 -0.83 -6.96
CA ASN A 116 -3.05 0.01 -5.82
C ASN A 116 -2.59 1.45 -6.02
N ARG A 117 -1.33 1.68 -6.41
CA ARG A 117 -0.83 3.03 -6.72
C ARG A 117 -1.65 3.73 -7.80
N ALA A 118 -1.98 3.03 -8.89
CA ALA A 118 -2.81 3.57 -9.96
C ALA A 118 -4.23 3.93 -9.48
N ARG A 119 -4.85 3.08 -8.64
CA ARG A 119 -6.15 3.35 -8.02
C ARG A 119 -6.12 4.58 -7.12
N TYR A 120 -5.09 4.70 -6.26
CA TYR A 120 -4.92 5.86 -5.40
C TYR A 120 -4.72 7.15 -6.21
N ALA A 121 -3.89 7.12 -7.26
CA ALA A 121 -3.69 8.25 -8.15
C ALA A 121 -5.00 8.67 -8.84
N LYS A 122 -5.77 7.71 -9.35
CA LYS A 122 -7.09 7.98 -9.97
C LYS A 122 -8.06 8.58 -8.97
N LYS A 123 -8.13 8.06 -7.74
CA LYS A 123 -8.99 8.60 -6.67
C LYS A 123 -8.61 10.04 -6.33
N GLN A 124 -7.30 10.34 -6.28
CA GLN A 124 -6.82 11.68 -6.01
C GLN A 124 -7.20 12.65 -7.15
N GLN A 125 -7.06 12.24 -8.41
CA GLN A 125 -7.50 13.03 -9.56
C GLN A 125 -9.01 13.27 -9.55
N GLN A 126 -9.82 12.26 -9.22
CA GLN A 126 -11.27 12.40 -9.09
C GLN A 126 -11.64 13.38 -7.98
N ALA A 127 -11.03 13.28 -6.79
CA ALA A 127 -11.26 14.23 -5.70
C ALA A 127 -10.90 15.67 -6.08
N ILE A 128 -9.86 15.86 -6.90
CA ILE A 128 -9.50 17.18 -7.44
C ILE A 128 -10.60 17.68 -8.40
N GLN A 129 -11.13 16.83 -9.27
CA GLN A 129 -12.22 17.20 -10.19
C GLN A 129 -13.53 17.51 -9.44
N ASP A 130 -13.91 16.66 -8.48
CA ASP A 130 -15.15 16.79 -7.69
C ASP A 130 -15.17 18.05 -6.82
N SER A 131 -14.00 18.56 -6.42
CA SER A 131 -13.92 19.79 -5.61
C SER A 131 -14.41 21.05 -6.35
N GLY A 132 -14.61 21.01 -7.67
CA GLY A 132 -14.98 22.19 -8.48
C GLY A 132 -13.87 23.23 -8.63
N PHE A 133 -12.73 23.02 -7.96
CA PHE A 133 -11.53 23.86 -8.01
C PHE A 133 -10.38 23.18 -8.77
N GLY A 134 -10.70 22.23 -9.67
CA GLY A 134 -9.71 21.51 -10.48
C GLY A 134 -8.76 22.42 -11.28
N TRP A 135 -9.20 23.61 -11.67
CA TRP A 135 -8.37 24.62 -12.35
C TRP A 135 -7.32 25.26 -11.42
N ILE A 136 -7.62 25.40 -10.12
CA ILE A 136 -6.64 25.82 -9.10
C ILE A 136 -5.58 24.71 -8.96
N ALA A 137 -6.02 23.46 -8.99
CA ALA A 137 -5.13 22.32 -8.87
C ALA A 137 -4.19 22.13 -10.07
N SER A 138 -4.64 22.40 -11.29
CA SER A 138 -3.82 22.20 -12.50
C SER A 138 -2.72 23.25 -12.68
N ASN A 139 -3.00 24.52 -12.34
CA ASN A 139 -2.13 25.64 -12.70
C ASN A 139 -1.27 26.16 -11.54
N VAL A 140 -1.70 25.95 -10.30
CA VAL A 140 -1.13 26.63 -9.13
C VAL A 140 -0.33 25.67 -8.24
N MET A 141 -0.53 24.36 -8.40
CA MET A 141 0.06 23.34 -7.51
C MET A 141 1.52 22.99 -7.77
N GLN A 142 2.15 23.56 -8.80
CA GLN A 142 3.55 23.28 -9.11
C GLN A 142 4.52 24.20 -8.35
N ASN A 143 4.05 25.32 -7.77
CA ASN A 143 4.90 26.30 -7.10
C ASN A 143 4.22 26.92 -5.87
N SER A 144 4.89 26.86 -4.72
CA SER A 144 4.40 27.46 -3.46
C SER A 144 4.10 28.96 -3.57
N HIS A 145 4.92 29.72 -4.30
CA HIS A 145 4.72 31.16 -4.49
C HIS A 145 3.45 31.46 -5.29
N GLN A 146 3.08 30.58 -6.23
CA GLN A 146 1.85 30.72 -6.99
C GLN A 146 0.62 30.46 -6.11
N LEU A 147 0.68 29.51 -5.17
CA LEU A 147 -0.39 29.26 -4.19
C LEU A 147 -0.65 30.50 -3.35
N TYR A 148 0.40 31.14 -2.83
CA TYR A 148 0.27 32.38 -2.07
C TYR A 148 -0.25 33.55 -2.91
N ALA A 149 0.19 33.67 -4.17
CA ALA A 149 -0.31 34.70 -5.08
C ALA A 149 -1.81 34.53 -5.38
N GLU A 150 -2.27 33.31 -5.63
CA GLU A 150 -3.69 33.00 -5.84
C GLU A 150 -4.52 33.17 -4.57
N LEU A 151 -4.00 32.74 -3.42
CA LEU A 151 -4.64 32.97 -2.12
C LEU A 151 -4.92 34.47 -1.93
N ASN A 152 -3.92 35.31 -2.17
CA ASN A 152 -4.06 36.76 -2.07
C ASN A 152 -5.08 37.34 -3.06
N LYS A 153 -5.19 36.81 -4.28
CA LYS A 153 -6.24 37.22 -5.23
C LYS A 153 -7.63 36.92 -4.68
N HIS A 154 -7.87 35.70 -4.20
CA HIS A 154 -9.15 35.28 -3.65
C HIS A 154 -9.55 36.06 -2.39
N LEU A 155 -8.59 36.35 -1.49
CA LEU A 155 -8.81 37.20 -0.32
C LEU A 155 -9.20 38.63 -0.74
N ASN A 156 -8.50 39.21 -1.71
CA ASN A 156 -8.81 40.55 -2.23
C ASN A 156 -10.18 40.61 -2.92
N TRP A 157 -10.55 39.59 -3.68
CA TRP A 157 -11.88 39.50 -4.28
C TRP A 157 -12.98 39.37 -3.24
N ALA A 158 -12.79 38.54 -2.21
CA ALA A 158 -13.73 38.39 -1.11
C ALA A 158 -13.99 39.75 -0.43
N LYS A 159 -12.93 40.50 -0.11
CA LYS A 159 -13.03 41.84 0.49
C LYS A 159 -13.79 42.82 -0.40
N LYS A 160 -13.50 42.84 -1.72
CA LYS A 160 -14.19 43.71 -2.67
C LYS A 160 -15.68 43.36 -2.81
N ILE A 161 -16.01 42.07 -2.85
CA ILE A 161 -17.40 41.60 -2.95
C ILE A 161 -18.17 41.95 -1.68
N GLU A 162 -17.55 41.78 -0.51
CA GLU A 162 -18.15 42.14 0.79
C GLU A 162 -18.45 43.64 0.88
N GLN A 163 -17.49 44.49 0.50
CA GLN A 163 -17.72 45.95 0.40
C GLN A 163 -18.85 46.29 -0.57
N LYS A 164 -18.95 45.57 -1.70
CA LYS A 164 -20.02 45.79 -2.68
C LYS A 164 -21.39 45.38 -2.15
N ILE A 165 -21.46 44.26 -1.41
CA ILE A 165 -22.69 43.82 -0.73
C ILE A 165 -23.14 44.91 0.25
N GLN A 166 -22.26 45.41 1.10
CA GLN A 166 -22.58 46.47 2.07
C GLN A 166 -23.12 47.74 1.39
N GLN A 167 -22.52 48.16 0.27
CA GLN A 167 -23.02 49.30 -0.51
C GLN A 167 -24.41 49.05 -1.10
N MET A 168 -24.67 47.84 -1.57
CA MET A 168 -25.96 47.46 -2.14
C MET A 168 -27.04 47.33 -1.06
N GLU A 169 -26.70 46.79 0.10
CA GLU A 169 -27.58 46.72 1.28
C GLU A 169 -27.95 48.13 1.76
N ALA A 170 -27.00 49.05 1.86
CA ALA A 170 -27.28 50.45 2.18
C ALA A 170 -28.18 51.10 1.12
N SER A 171 -27.97 50.80 -0.16
CA SER A 171 -28.79 51.32 -1.26
C SER A 171 -30.22 50.76 -1.26
N LEU A 172 -30.45 49.62 -0.61
CA LEU A 172 -31.75 48.95 -0.50
C LEU A 172 -32.71 49.74 0.39
N GLU A 173 -32.20 50.47 1.38
CA GLU A 173 -32.98 51.33 2.27
C GLU A 173 -33.60 52.54 1.55
N PHE A 174 -32.98 52.99 0.44
CA PHE A 174 -33.38 54.18 -0.30
C PHE A 174 -34.02 53.88 -1.67
N CYS A 175 -34.23 52.60 -2.01
CA CYS A 175 -34.74 52.20 -3.32
C CYS A 175 -36.28 52.16 -3.39
N HIS A 176 -36.85 52.52 -4.54
CA HIS A 176 -38.28 52.37 -4.82
C HIS A 176 -38.69 50.90 -4.91
N SER A 177 -39.98 50.60 -4.69
CA SER A 177 -40.53 49.23 -4.59
C SER A 177 -40.16 48.32 -5.76
N ASP A 178 -40.12 48.87 -6.97
CA ASP A 178 -40.00 48.12 -8.21
C ASP A 178 -38.55 47.69 -8.51
N ASP A 179 -37.57 48.44 -8.01
CA ASP A 179 -36.13 48.11 -8.14
C ASP A 179 -35.59 47.34 -6.94
N LYS A 180 -36.32 47.32 -5.82
CA LYS A 180 -35.94 46.60 -4.60
C LYS A 180 -35.76 45.10 -4.84
N ILE A 181 -36.65 44.47 -5.61
CA ILE A 181 -36.57 43.04 -5.93
C ILE A 181 -35.34 42.72 -6.78
N LYS A 182 -35.02 43.57 -7.77
CA LYS A 182 -33.82 43.39 -8.61
C LYS A 182 -32.55 43.50 -7.77
N LEU A 183 -32.47 44.54 -6.93
CA LEU A 183 -31.31 44.77 -6.07
C LEU A 183 -31.12 43.63 -5.05
N GLN A 184 -32.20 43.08 -4.49
CA GLN A 184 -32.17 41.90 -3.63
C GLN A 184 -31.62 40.66 -4.35
N ASN A 185 -32.07 40.40 -5.59
CA ASN A 185 -31.55 39.28 -6.39
C ASN A 185 -30.06 39.45 -6.70
N ASP A 186 -29.61 40.68 -6.99
CA ASP A 186 -28.20 40.96 -7.20
C ASP A 186 -27.37 40.75 -5.93
N ILE A 187 -27.88 41.14 -4.75
CA ILE A 187 -27.24 40.86 -3.45
C ILE A 187 -27.08 39.36 -3.23
N LEU A 188 -28.13 38.56 -3.47
CA LEU A 188 -28.08 37.10 -3.38
C LEU A 188 -27.03 36.49 -4.32
N SER A 189 -26.95 37.00 -5.55
CA SER A 189 -25.91 36.62 -6.52
C SER A 189 -24.50 36.94 -6.02
N MET A 190 -24.30 38.12 -5.41
CA MET A 190 -23.03 38.50 -4.80
C MET A 190 -22.66 37.62 -3.61
N HIS A 191 -23.60 37.27 -2.72
CA HIS A 191 -23.35 36.31 -1.65
C HIS A 191 -22.94 34.94 -2.16
N ARG A 192 -23.57 34.45 -3.25
CA ARG A 192 -23.17 33.19 -3.89
C ARG A 192 -21.72 33.25 -4.40
N ARG A 193 -21.31 34.39 -4.98
CA ARG A 193 -19.92 34.61 -5.43
C ARG A 193 -18.94 34.70 -4.27
N LEU A 194 -19.31 35.38 -3.18
CA LEU A 194 -18.53 35.46 -1.96
C LEU A 194 -18.30 34.07 -1.35
N GLY A 195 -19.35 33.23 -1.29
CA GLY A 195 -19.26 31.85 -0.85
C GLY A 195 -18.25 31.04 -1.67
N LYS A 196 -18.29 31.16 -3.00
CA LYS A 196 -17.29 30.51 -3.89
C LYS A 196 -15.86 31.01 -3.64
N CYS A 197 -15.66 32.30 -3.36
CA CYS A 197 -14.35 32.85 -3.04
C CYS A 197 -13.82 32.29 -1.72
N LYS A 198 -14.66 32.23 -0.67
CA LYS A 198 -14.29 31.64 0.63
C LYS A 198 -13.96 30.15 0.50
N GLN A 199 -14.73 29.39 -0.28
CA GLN A 199 -14.43 27.98 -0.56
C GLN A 199 -13.08 27.81 -1.29
N ALA A 200 -12.78 28.67 -2.26
CA ALA A 200 -11.48 28.66 -2.95
C ALA A 200 -10.32 29.00 -2.00
N THR A 201 -10.51 29.98 -1.10
CA THR A 201 -9.54 30.32 -0.05
C THR A 201 -9.22 29.10 0.82
N SER A 202 -10.24 28.45 1.41
CA SER A 202 -10.03 27.26 2.23
C SER A 202 -9.37 26.11 1.46
N TYR A 203 -9.74 25.92 0.20
CA TYR A 203 -9.11 24.92 -0.67
C TYR A 203 -7.62 25.21 -0.89
N ILE A 204 -7.24 26.47 -1.14
CA ILE A 204 -5.83 26.86 -1.31
C ILE A 204 -5.06 26.70 0.00
N GLU A 205 -5.64 27.09 1.13
CA GLU A 205 -5.04 26.96 2.46
C GLU A 205 -4.75 25.50 2.85
N GLU A 206 -5.70 24.59 2.66
CA GLU A 206 -5.49 23.14 2.90
C GLU A 206 -4.33 22.61 2.05
N ARG A 207 -4.18 23.13 0.84
CA ARG A 207 -3.12 22.71 -0.09
C ARG A 207 -1.75 23.28 0.28
N ILE A 208 -1.70 24.52 0.75
CA ILE A 208 -0.48 25.11 1.34
C ILE A 208 -0.05 24.27 2.55
N GLN A 209 -0.99 23.92 3.44
CA GLN A 209 -0.70 23.05 4.59
C GLN A 209 -0.15 21.69 4.16
N LEU A 210 -0.71 21.06 3.12
CA LEU A 210 -0.18 19.80 2.59
C LEU A 210 1.23 19.94 1.99
N PHE A 211 1.52 21.07 1.36
CA PHE A 211 2.84 21.36 0.78
C PHE A 211 3.89 21.62 1.86
N GLU A 212 3.51 22.36 2.91
CA GLU A 212 4.37 22.75 4.02
C GLU A 212 4.49 21.69 5.10
N ARG A 213 3.60 20.69 5.10
CA ARG A 213 3.67 19.57 6.03
C ARG A 213 5.08 19.00 5.94
N PRO A 214 5.88 19.06 7.04
CA PRO A 214 7.22 18.53 7.00
C PRO A 214 7.09 17.09 6.53
N ARG A 215 7.91 16.70 5.54
CA ARG A 215 8.05 15.29 5.19
C ARG A 215 8.57 14.61 6.45
N GLN A 216 7.67 14.17 7.33
CA GLN A 216 7.98 13.22 8.37
C GLN A 216 8.40 11.98 7.60
N SER A 217 9.71 11.91 7.37
CA SER A 217 10.44 10.70 7.14
C SER A 217 10.06 9.79 8.29
N TYR A 218 9.01 8.98 8.11
CA TYR A 218 8.89 7.76 8.88
C TYR A 218 10.22 7.04 8.71
N PRO A 219 11.00 6.81 9.78
CA PRO A 219 12.18 5.99 9.67
C PRO A 219 11.70 4.64 9.14
N ARG A 220 12.17 4.29 7.94
CA ARG A 220 12.03 2.96 7.37
C ARG A 220 12.91 1.98 8.12
#